data_AF-A0A936JRU5-F1
#
_entry.id   AF-A0A936JRU5-F1
#
_cell.length_a   1.000
_cell.length_b   1.000
_cell.length_c   1.000
_cell.angle_alpha   90.00
_cell.angle_beta   90.00
_cell.angle_gamma   90.00
#
_symmetry.space_group_name_H-M   'P 1'
#
loop_
_entity.id
_entity.type
_entity.pdbx_description
1 polymer ?
#
loop_
_entity_poly.entity_id
_entity_poly.type
_entity_poly.pdbx_seq_one_letter_code
_entity_poly.pdbx_strand_id
1 'polypeptide(L)'
;MGKPSYDERTLAAYFQPLDAIVWEDPLVRPVLESLAETDPDLLAAVADVDRSQIRQCLDRTPAERLATAAAHWRGLSRWRLVGP
;
A
#
# COMPACT_ATOMS: atom_id res chain seq x y z
N MET A 1 -6.17 6.91 25.56
CA MET A 1 -5.28 7.46 24.51
C MET A 1 -6.06 7.44 23.21
N GLY A 2 -6.38 8.61 22.65
CA GLY A 2 -7.05 8.68 21.36
C GLY A 2 -6.22 7.99 20.28
N LYS A 3 -6.87 7.27 19.35
CA LYS A 3 -6.18 6.71 18.20
C LYS A 3 -5.42 7.85 17.49
N PRO A 4 -4.16 7.64 17.07
CA PRO A 4 -3.52 8.58 16.17
C PRO A 4 -4.39 8.68 14.92
N SER A 5 -5.06 9.81 14.74
CA SER A 5 -5.69 10.16 13.47
C SER A 5 -4.65 10.93 12.69
N TYR A 6 -4.25 10.39 11.53
CA TYR A 6 -3.42 11.14 10.60
C TYR A 6 -4.25 12.29 10.02
N ASP A 7 -3.61 13.45 9.81
CA ASP A 7 -4.23 14.54 9.06
C ASP A 7 -4.30 14.19 7.54
N GLU A 8 -5.14 14.92 6.79
CA GLU A 8 -5.33 14.68 5.35
C GLU A 8 -4.01 14.74 4.57
N ARG A 9 -3.09 15.62 4.97
CA ARG A 9 -1.76 15.75 4.36
C ARG A 9 -0.93 14.49 4.56
N THR A 10 -0.98 13.89 5.74
CA THR A 10 -0.26 12.66 6.07
C THR A 10 -0.87 11.46 5.37
N LEU A 11 -2.20 11.39 5.26
CA LEU A 11 -2.88 10.34 4.49
C LEU A 11 -2.54 10.42 2.99
N ALA A 12 -2.52 11.62 2.40
CA ALA A 12 -2.14 11.84 1.01
C ALA A 12 -0.68 11.41 0.70
N ALA A 13 0.19 11.28 1.70
CA ALA A 13 1.54 10.74 1.51
C ALA A 13 1.55 9.21 1.33
N TYR A 14 0.52 8.51 1.82
CA TYR A 14 0.40 7.05 1.77
C TYR A 14 -0.39 6.57 0.55
N PHE A 15 -1.41 7.32 0.15
CA PHE A 15 -2.24 7.06 -1.02
C PHE A 15 -1.68 7.82 -2.21
N GLN A 16 -1.14 7.08 -3.16
CA GLN A 16 -0.41 7.65 -4.29
C GLN A 16 -0.91 7.00 -5.57
N PRO A 17 -1.08 7.79 -6.65
CA PRO A 17 -1.47 7.24 -7.93
C PRO A 17 -0.45 6.22 -8.43
N LEU A 18 -0.86 5.42 -9.42
CA LEU A 18 0.05 4.56 -10.15
C LEU A 18 1.23 5.40 -10.69
N ASP A 19 2.44 4.87 -10.55
CA ASP A 19 3.65 5.51 -11.04
C ASP A 19 3.54 5.73 -12.56
N ALA A 20 4.02 6.88 -13.04
CA ALA A 20 3.99 7.25 -14.46
C ALA A 20 4.65 6.17 -15.33
N ILE A 21 5.70 5.51 -14.82
CA ILE A 21 6.38 4.45 -15.56
C ILE A 21 5.48 3.24 -15.89
N VAL A 22 4.44 3.00 -15.09
CA VAL A 22 3.47 1.91 -15.32
C VAL A 22 2.57 2.24 -16.51
N TRP A 23 2.26 3.52 -16.73
CA TRP A 23 1.55 3.98 -17.92
C TRP A 23 2.40 3.90 -19.18
N GLU A 24 3.73 3.82 -19.02
CA GLU A 24 4.65 3.67 -20.13
C GLU A 24 4.86 2.21 -20.55
N ASP A 25 4.55 1.24 -19.69
CA ASP A 25 4.73 -0.18 -19.94
C ASP A 25 3.82 -0.68 -21.09
N PRO A 26 4.38 -1.28 -22.16
CA PRO A 26 3.61 -1.68 -23.34
C PRO A 26 2.62 -2.81 -23.10
N LEU A 27 2.78 -3.60 -22.03
CA LEU A 27 1.85 -4.66 -21.64
C LEU A 27 0.73 -4.13 -20.75
N VAL A 28 1.04 -3.16 -19.87
CA VAL A 28 0.10 -2.65 -18.88
C VAL A 28 -0.73 -1.49 -19.41
N ARG A 29 -0.13 -0.63 -20.24
CA ARG A 29 -0.79 0.56 -20.80
C ARG A 29 -2.15 0.28 -21.44
N PRO A 30 -2.31 -0.72 -22.35
CA PRO A 30 -3.61 -0.94 -23.01
C PRO A 30 -4.72 -1.30 -22.02
N VAL A 31 -4.37 -1.97 -20.92
CA VAL A 31 -5.32 -2.32 -19.86
C VAL A 31 -5.70 -1.08 -19.06
N LEU A 32 -4.73 -0.23 -18.71
CA LEU A 32 -5.01 1.01 -17.97
C LEU A 32 -5.83 2.00 -18.80
N GLU A 33 -5.57 2.12 -20.10
CA GLU A 33 -6.36 2.94 -21.02
C GLU A 33 -7.80 2.41 -21.12
N SER A 34 -7.97 1.10 -21.29
CA SER A 34 -9.30 0.46 -21.28
C SER A 34 -10.04 0.69 -19.96
N LEU A 35 -9.37 0.55 -18.82
CA LEU A 35 -9.96 0.80 -17.51
C LEU A 35 -10.32 2.28 -17.31
N ALA A 36 -9.53 3.22 -17.82
CA ALA A 36 -9.86 4.64 -17.74
C ALA A 36 -11.17 4.98 -18.46
N GLU A 37 -11.51 4.25 -19.52
CA GLU A 37 -12.77 4.42 -20.26
C GLU A 37 -13.92 3.64 -19.64
N THR A 38 -13.67 2.41 -19.16
CA THR A 38 -14.72 1.46 -18.77
C THR A 38 -15.02 1.44 -17.28
N ASP A 39 -14.03 1.70 -16.44
CA ASP A 39 -14.13 1.64 -14.97
C ASP A 39 -13.08 2.56 -14.30
N PRO A 40 -13.27 3.90 -14.37
CA PRO A 40 -12.35 4.84 -13.74
C PRO A 40 -12.34 4.74 -12.20
N ASP A 41 -13.42 4.23 -11.60
CA ASP A 41 -13.52 4.04 -10.16
C ASP A 41 -12.57 2.92 -9.68
N LEU A 42 -12.35 1.88 -10.48
CA LEU A 42 -11.34 0.87 -10.19
C LEU A 42 -9.93 1.48 -10.15
N LEU A 43 -9.60 2.39 -11.07
CA LEU A 43 -8.31 3.08 -11.04
C LEU A 43 -8.16 3.96 -9.80
N ALA A 44 -9.22 4.65 -9.39
CA ALA A 44 -9.26 5.43 -8.16
C ALA A 44 -9.05 4.54 -6.93
N ALA A 45 -9.76 3.41 -6.84
CA ALA A 45 -9.60 2.44 -5.75
C ALA A 45 -8.17 1.86 -5.69
N VAL A 46 -7.53 1.64 -6.85
CA VAL A 46 -6.13 1.21 -6.91
C VAL A 46 -5.17 2.32 -6.46
N ALA A 47 -5.45 3.58 -6.78
CA ALA A 47 -4.66 4.72 -6.29
C ALA A 47 -4.74 4.85 -4.76
N ASP A 48 -5.90 4.53 -4.18
CA ASP A 48 -6.16 4.53 -2.74
C ASP A 48 -5.54 3.34 -1.98
N VAL A 49 -4.76 2.48 -2.64
CA VAL A 49 -3.99 1.46 -1.93
C VAL A 49 -2.78 2.10 -1.24
N ASP A 50 -2.71 1.95 0.09
CA ASP A 50 -1.54 2.32 0.89
C ASP A 50 -0.33 1.46 0.49
N ARG A 51 0.68 2.10 -0.12
CA ARG A 51 1.93 1.46 -0.56
C ARG A 51 3.10 1.75 0.36
N SER A 52 2.86 2.40 1.49
CA SER A 52 3.91 2.81 2.45
C SER A 52 4.75 1.64 2.93
N GLN A 53 4.13 0.50 3.21
CA GLN A 53 4.84 -0.71 3.67
C GLN A 53 5.74 -1.30 2.60
N ILE A 54 5.33 -1.27 1.33
CA ILE A 54 6.15 -1.74 0.21
C ILE A 54 7.41 -0.87 0.10
N ARG A 55 7.23 0.45 0.10
CA ARG A 55 8.35 1.41 0.01
C ARG A 55 9.31 1.29 1.20
N GLN A 56 8.77 1.27 2.43
CA GLN A 56 9.57 1.06 3.64
C GLN A 56 10.34 -0.26 3.61
N CYS A 57 9.78 -1.31 3.01
CA CYS A 57 10.50 -2.56 2.81
C CYS A 57 11.61 -2.42 1.77
N LEU A 58 11.39 -1.71 0.66
CA LEU A 58 12.38 -1.51 -0.39
C LEU A 58 13.63 -0.78 0.13
N ASP A 59 13.47 0.17 1.05
CA ASP A 59 14.58 0.93 1.67
C ASP A 59 15.42 0.11 2.67
N ARG A 60 15.00 -1.11 3.01
CA ARG A 60 15.67 -1.98 3.98
C ARG A 60 16.50 -3.06 3.31
N THR A 61 17.60 -3.43 3.94
CA THR A 61 18.36 -4.63 3.61
C THR A 61 17.53 -5.91 3.87
N PRO A 62 17.87 -7.05 3.25
CA PRO A 62 17.17 -8.32 3.51
C PRO A 62 17.10 -8.69 5.00
N ALA A 63 18.17 -8.45 5.76
CA ALA A 63 18.22 -8.76 7.19
C ALA A 63 17.25 -7.88 8.01
N GLU A 64 17.19 -6.58 7.71
CA GLU A 64 16.26 -5.64 8.38
C GLU A 64 14.79 -5.95 8.05
N ARG A 65 14.51 -6.38 6.82
CA ARG A 65 13.18 -6.86 6.43
C ARG A 65 12.77 -8.06 7.28
N LEU A 66 13.64 -9.06 7.42
CA LEU A 66 13.39 -10.26 8.22
C LEU A 66 13.19 -9.91 9.70
N ALA A 67 14.07 -9.06 10.26
CA ALA A 67 13.96 -8.62 11.66
C ALA A 67 12.64 -7.91 11.93
N THR A 68 12.20 -7.03 11.03
CA THR A 68 10.93 -6.31 11.15
C THR A 68 9.73 -7.24 11.03
N ALA A 69 9.74 -8.14 10.03
CA ALA A 69 8.67 -9.12 9.86
C ALA A 69 8.53 -10.02 11.09
N ALA A 70 9.65 -10.48 11.67
CA ALA A 70 9.64 -11.26 12.90
C ALA A 70 9.10 -10.46 14.10
N ALA A 71 9.39 -9.16 14.19
CA ALA A 71 8.85 -8.28 15.22
C ALA A 71 7.33 -8.10 15.09
N HIS A 72 6.83 -7.87 13.87
CA HIS A 72 5.39 -7.80 13.57
C HIS A 72 4.68 -9.10 13.91
N TRP A 73 5.25 -10.24 13.50
CA TRP A 73 4.70 -11.57 13.82
C TRP A 73 4.60 -11.79 15.33
N ARG A 74 5.66 -11.49 16.09
CA ARG A 74 5.62 -11.55 17.56
C ARG A 74 4.56 -10.63 18.15
N GLY A 75 4.30 -9.49 17.51
CA GLY A 75 3.23 -8.57 17.88
C GLY A 75 1.84 -9.19 17.70
N LEU A 76 1.58 -9.69 16.49
CA LEU A 76 0.31 -10.32 16.10
C LEU A 76 0.04 -11.61 16.87
N SER A 77 1.07 -12.42 17.15
CA SER A 77 0.90 -13.67 17.90
C SER A 77 0.44 -13.47 19.35
N ARG A 78 0.57 -12.25 19.89
CA ARG A 78 0.03 -11.87 21.20
C ARG A 78 -1.42 -11.43 21.15
N TRP A 79 -1.99 -11.22 19.96
CA TRP A 79 -3.39 -10.90 19.82
C TRP A 79 -4.19 -12.17 20.12
N ARG A 80 -4.99 -12.13 21.17
CA ARG A 80 -5.97 -13.18 21.42
C ARG A 80 -7.11 -13.01 20.41
N LEU A 81 -7.46 -14.09 19.72
CA LEU A 81 -8.74 -14.17 19.02
C LEU A 81 -9.83 -14.09 20.09
N VAL A 82 -10.48 -12.93 20.20
CA VAL A 82 -11.73 -12.81 20.93
C VAL A 82 -12.80 -13.22 19.92
N GLY A 83 -13.24 -14.47 20.01
CA GLY A 83 -14.34 -14.96 19.17
C GLY A 83 -15.66 -14.27 19.52
N PRO A 84 -16.66 -14.32 18.62
CA PRO A 84 -18.01 -13.82 18.87
C PRO A 84 -18.71 -14.56 20.02
#